data_AF-A0A535R732-F1
#
_entry.id   AF-A0A535R732-F1
#
_cell.length_a   1.000
_cell.length_b   1.000
_cell.length_c   1.000
_cell.angle_alpha   90.00
_cell.angle_beta   90.00
_cell.angle_gamma   90.00
#
_symmetry.space_group_name_H-M   'P 1'
#
loop_
_entity.id
_entity.type
_entity.pdbx_description
1 polymer ?
#
loop_
_entity_poly.entity_id
_entity_poly.type
_entity_poly.pdbx_seq_one_letter_code
_entity_poly.pdbx_strand_id
1 'polypeptide(L)'
;MTGAQSFLLFLILLGAVATMLRLVSRSTPTVPYPVLLAAGGILIGLVPGLRIPSIGSELILLVFVPGLVFEASLALDLAELRRRLAPIGLLATLGVVLGAGGILIGLVPGLRIPSIGSELILLG
;
A
#
# COMPACT_ATOMS: atom_id res chain seq x y z
N MET A 1 -16.85 37.46 25.09
CA MET A 1 -15.65 36.78 24.53
C MET A 1 -15.64 37.05 23.04
N THR A 2 -14.62 37.73 22.51
CA THR A 2 -14.54 38.09 21.09
C THR A 2 -14.28 36.83 20.25
N GLY A 3 -14.88 36.71 19.07
CA GLY A 3 -14.78 35.48 18.25
C GLY A 3 -13.34 35.02 17.95
N ALA A 4 -12.38 35.96 17.93
CA ALA A 4 -10.96 35.67 17.81
C ALA A 4 -10.40 34.88 19.02
N GLN A 5 -10.83 35.19 20.25
CA GLN A 5 -10.38 34.48 21.45
C GLN A 5 -10.88 33.03 21.47
N SER A 6 -12.14 32.81 21.08
CA SER A 6 -12.71 31.46 20.96
C SER A 6 -12.01 30.63 19.89
N PHE A 7 -11.64 31.24 18.75
CA PHE A 7 -10.87 30.57 17.70
C PHE A 7 -9.46 30.20 18.14
N LEU A 8 -8.76 31.10 18.85
CA LEU A 8 -7.43 30.81 19.41
C LEU A 8 -7.48 29.68 20.45
N LEU A 9 -8.47 29.69 21.34
CA LEU A 9 -8.68 28.59 22.29
C LEU A 9 -8.97 27.27 21.59
N PHE A 10 -9.79 27.29 20.54
CA PHE A 10 -10.06 26.10 19.73
C PHE A 10 -8.78 25.55 19.08
N LEU A 11 -7.95 26.41 18.50
CA LEU A 11 -6.70 26.00 17.83
C LEU A 11 -5.69 25.43 18.84
N ILE A 12 -5.57 26.04 20.01
CA ILE A 12 -4.71 25.54 21.10
C ILE A 12 -5.21 24.19 21.60
N LEU A 13 -6.52 24.04 21.81
CA LEU A 13 -7.11 22.77 22.24
C LEU A 13 -6.90 21.67 21.20
N LEU A 14 -7.10 21.98 19.92
CA LEU A 14 -6.88 21.05 18.82
C LEU A 14 -5.40 20.63 18.72
N GLY A 15 -4.47 21.57 18.87
CA GLY A 15 -3.04 21.31 18.91
C GLY A 15 -2.61 20.45 20.12
N ALA A 16 -3.19 20.71 21.30
CA ALA A 16 -2.96 19.92 22.50
C ALA A 16 -3.46 18.48 22.33
N VAL A 17 -4.67 18.31 21.78
CA VAL A 17 -5.25 16.99 21.47
C VAL A 17 -4.40 16.26 20.43
N ALA A 18 -3.99 16.93 19.34
CA ALA A 18 -3.13 16.32 18.32
C ALA A 18 -1.78 15.85 18.90
N THR A 19 -1.18 16.64 19.79
CA THR A 19 0.09 16.29 20.45
C THR A 19 -0.09 15.12 21.42
N MET A 20 -1.17 15.13 22.20
CA MET A 20 -1.55 14.03 23.10
C MET A 20 -1.77 12.72 22.31
N LEU A 21 -2.52 12.79 21.20
CA LEU A 21 -2.76 11.65 20.31
C LEU A 21 -1.45 11.14 19.69
N ARG A 22 -0.53 12.03 19.31
CA ARG A 22 0.79 11.65 18.79
C ARG A 22 1.64 10.93 19.83
N LEU A 23 1.58 11.35 21.09
CA LEU A 23 2.28 10.70 22.21
C LEU A 23 1.70 9.30 22.49
N VAL A 24 0.37 9.19 22.53
CA VAL A 24 -0.35 7.90 22.73
C VAL A 24 -0.17 6.97 21.53
N SER A 25 -0.09 7.51 20.31
CA SER A 25 0.18 6.74 19.10
C SER A 25 1.57 6.09 19.13
N ARG A 26 2.53 6.67 19.85
CA ARG A 26 3.91 6.14 19.95
C ARG A 26 4.00 4.83 20.74
N SER A 27 3.05 4.54 21.63
CA SER A 27 3.01 3.30 22.41
C SER A 27 2.27 2.15 21.71
N THR A 28 1.60 2.43 20.59
CA THR A 28 0.91 1.40 19.80
C THR A 28 1.75 1.11 18.56
N PRO A 29 2.03 -0.16 18.20
CA PRO A 29 2.63 -0.44 16.90
C PRO A 29 1.73 0.16 15.82
N THR A 30 2.27 1.10 15.04
CA THR A 30 1.57 1.76 13.93
C THR A 30 1.39 0.74 12.81
N VAL A 31 0.41 -0.14 12.97
CA VAL A 31 0.04 -1.08 11.91
C VAL A 31 -0.70 -0.26 10.86
N PRO A 32 -0.24 -0.26 9.59
CA PRO A 32 -0.93 0.47 8.53
C PRO A 32 -2.38 0.01 8.44
N TYR A 33 -3.30 0.96 8.30
CA TYR A 33 -4.72 0.65 8.13
C TYR A 33 -5.02 -0.37 7.01
N PRO A 34 -4.28 -0.41 5.86
CA PRO A 34 -4.45 -1.47 4.85
C PRO A 34 -4.29 -2.89 5.40
N VAL A 35 -3.39 -3.09 6.38
CA VAL A 35 -3.16 -4.41 6.99
C VAL A 35 -4.35 -4.81 7.86
N LEU A 36 -4.91 -3.88 8.62
CA LEU A 36 -6.13 -4.12 9.40
C LEU A 36 -7.33 -4.41 8.50
N LEU A 37 -7.47 -3.67 7.40
CA LEU A 37 -8.51 -3.92 6.40
C LEU A 37 -8.39 -5.29 5.76
N ALA A 38 -7.17 -5.70 5.36
CA ALA A 38 -6.93 -7.03 4.79
C ALA A 38 -7.26 -8.13 5.80
N ALA A 39 -6.83 -7.98 7.06
CA ALA A 39 -7.14 -8.92 8.13
C ALA A 39 -8.66 -9.01 8.38
N GLY A 40 -9.36 -7.86 8.43
CA GLY A 40 -10.81 -7.81 8.54
C GLY A 40 -11.52 -8.50 7.37
N GLY A 41 -11.07 -8.25 6.14
CA GLY A 41 -11.59 -8.92 4.94
C GLY A 41 -11.42 -10.44 4.98
N ILE A 42 -10.26 -10.93 5.43
CA ILE A 42 -10.00 -12.35 5.63
C ILE A 42 -10.95 -12.93 6.68
N LEU A 43 -11.06 -12.27 7.84
CA LEU A 43 -11.94 -12.72 8.94
C LEU A 43 -13.40 -12.80 8.50
N ILE A 44 -13.89 -11.80 7.74
CA ILE A 44 -15.24 -11.79 7.18
C ILE A 44 -15.42 -12.91 6.16
N GLY A 45 -14.42 -13.15 5.30
CA GLY A 45 -14.44 -14.22 4.30
C GLY A 45 -14.46 -15.64 4.90
N LEU A 46 -14.02 -15.80 6.14
CA LEU A 46 -14.08 -17.08 6.87
C LEU A 46 -15.46 -17.38 7.46
N VAL A 47 -16.40 -16.43 7.47
CA VAL A 47 -17.76 -16.63 7.99
C VAL A 47 -18.66 -17.23 6.90
N PRO A 48 -19.05 -18.52 6.98
CA PRO A 48 -19.93 -19.14 5.99
C PRO A 48 -21.35 -18.57 6.09
N GLY A 49 -21.99 -18.32 4.94
CA GLY A 49 -23.39 -17.87 4.85
C GLY A 49 -23.59 -16.36 4.67
N LEU A 50 -22.52 -15.57 4.66
CA LEU A 50 -22.60 -14.15 4.27
C LEU A 50 -22.83 -14.02 2.76
N ARG A 51 -23.99 -13.48 2.38
CA ARG A 51 -24.26 -13.06 1.00
C ARG A 51 -23.58 -11.72 0.75
N ILE A 52 -22.34 -11.77 0.32
CA ILE A 52 -21.58 -10.59 -0.06
C ILE A 52 -22.19 -10.06 -1.36
N PRO A 53 -22.66 -8.80 -1.42
CA PRO A 53 -23.12 -8.20 -2.66
C PRO A 53 -22.02 -8.31 -3.73
N SER A 54 -22.39 -8.57 -4.98
CA SER A 54 -21.44 -8.63 -6.09
C SER A 54 -20.95 -7.20 -6.43
N ILE A 55 -20.03 -6.68 -5.63
CA ILE A 55 -19.31 -5.46 -5.94
C ILE A 55 -18.24 -5.83 -6.96
N GLY A 56 -18.23 -5.15 -8.11
CA GLY A 56 -17.22 -5.37 -9.13
C GLY A 56 -15.83 -5.02 -8.62
N SER A 57 -14.84 -5.85 -8.93
CA SER A 57 -13.44 -5.62 -8.54
C SER A 57 -12.93 -4.25 -8.97
N GLU A 58 -13.35 -3.75 -10.14
CA GLU A 58 -13.09 -2.38 -10.59
C GLU A 58 -13.51 -1.32 -9.57
N LEU A 59 -14.70 -1.43 -8.98
CA LEU A 59 -15.21 -0.42 -8.03
C LEU A 59 -14.43 -0.46 -6.72
N ILE A 60 -14.06 -1.67 -6.27
CA ILE A 60 -13.23 -1.84 -5.08
C ILE A 60 -11.86 -1.19 -5.35
N LEU A 61 -11.20 -1.52 -6.45
CA LEU A 61 -9.89 -0.94 -6.78
C LEU A 61 -9.99 0.58 -6.95
N LEU A 62 -11.02 1.08 -7.65
CA LEU A 62 -11.18 2.50 -7.90
C LEU A 62 -11.44 3.32 -6.63
N VAL A 63 -12.13 2.76 -5.63
CA VAL A 63 -12.41 3.45 -4.36
C VAL A 63 -11.25 3.27 -3.37
N PHE A 64 -10.74 2.05 -3.23
CA PHE A 64 -9.73 1.73 -2.21
C PHE A 64 -8.32 2.12 -2.64
N VAL A 65 -7.91 1.90 -3.90
CA VAL A 65 -6.53 2.19 -4.32
C VAL A 65 -6.16 3.66 -4.10
N PRO A 66 -6.95 4.66 -4.53
CA PRO A 66 -6.61 6.06 -4.30
C PRO A 66 -6.52 6.40 -2.80
N GLY A 67 -7.46 5.90 -1.99
CA GLY A 67 -7.49 6.14 -0.55
C GLY A 67 -6.28 5.54 0.18
N LEU A 68 -5.96 4.28 -0.11
CA LEU A 68 -4.86 3.56 0.51
C LEU A 68 -3.49 4.14 0.10
N VAL A 69 -3.34 4.51 -1.17
CA VAL A 69 -2.10 5.16 -1.67
C VAL A 69 -1.93 6.55 -1.04
N PHE A 70 -3.01 7.31 -0.90
CA PHE A 70 -2.96 8.62 -0.25
C PHE A 70 -2.56 8.50 1.23
N GLU A 71 -3.16 7.57 1.98
CA GLU A 71 -2.79 7.32 3.38
C GLU A 71 -1.31 6.92 3.51
N ALA A 72 -0.84 5.99 2.67
CA ALA A 72 0.56 5.59 2.65
C ALA A 72 1.50 6.77 2.34
N SER A 73 1.07 7.70 1.48
CA SER A 73 1.83 8.91 1.18
C SER A 73 1.90 9.88 2.37
N LEU A 74 0.85 9.96 3.19
CA LEU A 74 0.82 10.79 4.40
C LEU A 74 1.72 10.25 5.51
N ALA A 75 1.87 8.93 5.60
CA ALA A 75 2.77 8.28 6.55
C ALA A 75 4.26 8.31 6.10
N LEU A 76 4.54 8.72 4.87
CA LEU A 76 5.87 8.69 4.28
C LEU A 76 6.75 9.86 4.74
N ASP A 77 7.99 9.56 5.14
CA ASP A 77 9.00 10.59 5.41
C ASP A 77 9.69 11.03 4.11
N LEU A 78 9.42 12.26 3.67
CA LEU A 78 9.99 12.85 2.46
C LEU A 78 11.51 13.06 2.55
N ALA A 79 12.07 13.32 3.74
CA ALA A 79 13.51 13.52 3.91
C ALA A 79 14.25 12.18 3.77
N GLU A 80 13.72 11.13 4.39
CA GLU A 80 14.24 9.77 4.24
C GLU A 80 14.13 9.28 2.78
N LEU A 81 12.97 9.52 2.15
CA LEU A 81 12.74 9.21 0.74
C LEU A 81 13.81 9.85 -0.13
N ARG A 82 14.05 11.17 0.04
CA ARG A 82 15.07 11.93 -0.70
C ARG A 82 16.47 11.34 -0.51
N ARG A 83 16.84 10.95 0.72
CA ARG A 83 18.16 10.35 0.99
C ARG A 83 18.34 8.99 0.31
N ARG A 84 17.25 8.27 0.05
CA ARG A 84 17.25 6.91 -0.52
C ARG A 84 16.60 6.80 -1.90
N LEU A 85 16.48 7.90 -2.65
CA LEU A 85 15.78 7.89 -3.94
C LEU A 85 16.35 6.87 -4.94
N ALA A 86 17.68 6.77 -5.04
CA ALA A 86 18.33 5.86 -5.98
C ALA A 86 17.95 4.37 -5.72
N PRO A 87 18.17 3.80 -4.52
CA PRO A 87 17.75 2.42 -4.24
C PRO A 87 16.23 2.23 -4.28
N ILE A 88 15.44 3.20 -3.80
CA ILE A 88 13.97 3.12 -3.85
C ILE A 88 13.48 3.09 -5.30
N GLY A 89 13.99 3.98 -6.16
CA GLY A 89 13.63 4.04 -7.57
C GLY A 89 14.02 2.77 -8.32
N LEU A 90 15.20 2.22 -8.06
CA LEU A 90 15.65 0.96 -8.66
C LEU A 90 14.72 -0.20 -8.27
N LEU A 91 14.36 -0.32 -6.99
CA LEU A 91 13.45 -1.38 -6.53
C LEU A 91 12.02 -1.19 -7.06
N ALA A 92 11.51 0.04 -7.06
CA ALA A 92 10.16 0.35 -7.53
C ALA A 92 10.00 0.16 -9.05
N THR A 93 11.09 0.25 -9.82
CA THR A 93 11.07 0.06 -11.29
C THR A 93 11.60 -1.31 -11.68
N LEU A 94 12.91 -1.50 -11.66
CA LEU A 94 13.56 -2.73 -12.09
C LEU A 94 13.15 -3.91 -11.21
N GLY A 95 13.08 -3.72 -9.89
CA GLY A 95 12.63 -4.78 -8.98
C GLY A 95 11.20 -5.24 -9.28
N VAL A 96 10.28 -4.32 -9.55
CA VAL A 96 8.89 -4.63 -9.90
C VAL A 96 8.80 -5.31 -11.27
N VAL A 97 9.51 -4.81 -12.29
CA VAL A 97 9.51 -5.42 -13.64
C VAL A 97 10.05 -6.83 -13.61
N LEU A 98 11.18 -7.05 -12.93
CA LEU A 98 11.78 -8.38 -12.79
C LEU A 98 10.91 -9.32 -11.96
N GLY A 99 10.30 -8.84 -10.88
CA GLY A 99 9.41 -9.63 -10.04
C GLY A 99 8.14 -10.06 -10.79
N ALA A 100 7.45 -9.10 -11.41
CA ALA A 100 6.24 -9.38 -12.20
C ALA A 100 6.54 -10.26 -13.42
N GLY A 101 7.62 -9.96 -14.15
CA GLY A 101 8.08 -10.76 -15.28
C GLY A 101 8.49 -12.17 -14.86
N GLY A 102 9.18 -12.32 -13.74
CA GLY A 102 9.56 -13.62 -13.17
C GLY A 102 8.36 -14.48 -12.82
N ILE A 103 7.33 -13.91 -12.17
CA ILE A 103 6.07 -14.61 -11.88
C ILE A 103 5.37 -15.02 -13.17
N LEU A 104 5.29 -14.12 -14.16
CA LEU A 104 4.66 -14.41 -15.45
C LEU A 104 5.35 -15.58 -16.16
N ILE A 105 6.69 -15.56 -16.23
CA ILE A 105 7.49 -16.62 -16.86
C ILE A 105 7.38 -17.94 -16.07
N GLY A 106 7.37 -17.87 -14.74
CA GLY A 106 7.36 -19.04 -13.86
C GLY A 106 6.00 -19.74 -13.78
N LEU A 107 4.90 -18.99 -13.78
CA LEU A 107 3.54 -19.52 -13.60
C LEU A 107 2.82 -19.80 -14.95
N VAL A 108 3.27 -19.20 -16.05
CA VAL A 108 2.68 -19.39 -17.39
C VAL A 108 3.72 -20.05 -18.32
N PRO A 109 3.76 -21.39 -18.41
CA PRO A 109 4.72 -22.11 -19.26
C PRO A 109 4.58 -21.83 -20.76
N GLY A 110 3.44 -21.25 -21.19
CA GLY A 110 3.09 -21.01 -22.60
C GLY A 110 3.76 -19.81 -23.26
N LEU A 111 4.53 -18.99 -22.53
CA LEU A 111 5.29 -17.86 -23.05
C LEU A 111 6.82 -18.07 -22.98
N ARG A 112 7.29 -19.32 -23.09
CA ARG A 112 8.71 -19.57 -23.38
C ARG A 112 9.06 -18.84 -24.68
N ILE A 113 9.83 -17.76 -24.56
CA ILE A 113 10.35 -16.97 -25.68
C ILE A 113 11.03 -17.96 -26.65
N PRO A 114 10.51 -18.17 -27.87
CA PRO A 114 10.97 -19.26 -28.73
C PRO A 114 12.38 -19.10 -29.34
N SER A 115 13.21 -18.14 -28.93
CA SER A 115 14.32 -17.68 -29.76
C SER A 115 15.74 -17.83 -29.19
N ILE A 116 15.96 -18.49 -28.05
CA ILE A 116 17.34 -18.66 -27.51
C ILE A 116 17.71 -20.12 -27.23
N GLY A 117 16.74 -21.05 -27.20
CA GLY A 117 16.99 -22.44 -26.78
C GLY A 117 17.26 -23.46 -27.89
N SER A 118 16.92 -23.18 -29.16
CA SER A 118 16.87 -24.21 -30.20
C SER A 118 18.20 -24.49 -30.91
N GLU A 119 19.20 -23.59 -30.85
CA GLU A 119 20.48 -23.81 -31.53
C GLU A 119 21.53 -24.57 -30.69
N LEU A 120 21.39 -24.56 -29.36
CA LEU A 120 22.31 -25.29 -28.47
C LEU A 120 21.99 -26.79 -28.33
N ILE A 121 20.83 -27.23 -28.79
CA ILE A 121 20.39 -28.64 -28.71
C ILE A 121 20.78 -29.44 -29.96
N LEU A 122 21.19 -28.79 -31.07
CA LEU A 122 21.60 -29.45 -32.31
C LEU A 122 23.11 -29.74 -32.41
N LEU A 123 23.90 -29.32 -31.41
CA LEU A 123 25.37 -29.45 -31.40
C LEU A 123 25.90 -30.36 -30.27
N GLY A 124 25.04 -31.13 -29.60
CA GLY A 124 25.41 -32.14 -28.60
C GLY A 124 24.63 -33.42 -28.81
#